data_AF-A0A1H6Z576-F1
#
_entry.id   AF-A0A1H6Z576-F1
#
_cell.length_a   1.000
_cell.length_b   1.000
_cell.length_c   1.000
_cell.angle_alpha   90.00
_cell.angle_beta   90.00
_cell.angle_gamma   90.00
#
_symmetry.space_group_name_H-M   'P 1'
#
loop_
_entity.id
_entity.type
_entity.pdbx_description
1 polymer ?
#
loop_
_entity_poly.entity_id
_entity_poly.type
_entity_poly.pdbx_seq_one_letter_code
_entity_poly.pdbx_strand_id
1 'polypeptide(L)' 'VAERAVKEGQLDLAMIGRAHLADPHWPYAAAQELGIERPSWTLPAPYAHWLDRYRS' A
#
# COMPACT_ATOMS: atom_id res chain seq x y z
N VAL A 1 11.35 4.73 2.17
CA VAL A 1 11.63 6.17 1.94
C VAL A 1 10.38 7.03 2.11
N ALA A 2 9.27 6.74 1.41
CA ALA A 2 8.03 7.53 1.50
C ALA A 2 7.49 7.66 2.94
N GLU A 3 7.31 6.55 3.65
CA GLU A 3 6.84 6.55 5.04
C GLU A 3 7.72 7.39 5.97
N ARG A 4 9.05 7.30 5.81
CA ARG A 4 10.00 8.06 6.63
C ARG A 4 9.86 9.57 6.39
N ALA A 5 9.77 9.99 5.13
CA ALA A 5 9.64 11.40 4.78
C ALA A 5 8.34 12.02 5.34
N VAL A 6 7.25 11.25 5.38
CA VAL A 6 6.00 11.68 6.01
C VAL A 6 6.14 11.74 7.53
N LYS A 7 6.68 10.69 8.17
CA LYS A 7 6.90 10.66 9.63
C LYS A 7 7.83 11.76 10.14
N GLU A 8 8.85 12.11 9.36
CA GLU A 8 9.81 13.17 9.68
C GLU A 8 9.29 14.58 9.32
N GLY A 9 8.05 14.70 8.80
CA GLY A 9 7.44 16.00 8.44
C GLY A 9 8.09 16.68 7.23
N GLN A 10 8.85 15.96 6.42
CA GLN A 10 9.45 16.48 5.18
C GLN A 10 8.43 16.58 4.05
N LEU A 11 7.36 15.78 4.12
CA LEU A 11 6.27 15.76 3.14
C LEU A 11 4.93 15.59 3.85
N ASP A 12 3.92 16.37 3.45
CA ASP A 12 2.53 16.12 3.83
C ASP A 12 1.89 15.03 2.95
N LEU A 13 2.33 14.90 1.70
CA LEU A 13 1.85 13.92 0.73
C LEU A 13 2.99 13.39 -0.14
N ALA A 14 3.07 12.06 -0.28
CA ALA A 14 4.02 11.41 -1.16
C ALA A 14 3.36 11.00 -2.49
N MET A 15 3.75 11.66 -3.59
CA MET A 15 3.30 11.30 -4.94
C MET A 15 4.21 10.22 -5.54
N ILE A 16 3.65 9.04 -5.85
CA ILE A 16 4.40 7.87 -6.31
C ILE A 16 4.09 7.58 -7.79
N GLY A 17 5.06 7.81 -8.69
CA GLY A 17 4.86 7.67 -10.14
C GLY A 17 5.20 6.28 -10.70
N ARG A 18 6.49 6.04 -11.00
CA ARG A 18 6.97 4.81 -11.69
C ARG A 18 6.52 3.51 -11.04
N ALA A 19 6.38 3.48 -9.72
CA ALA A 19 5.94 2.28 -9.02
C ALA A 19 4.48 1.91 -9.38
N HIS A 20 3.59 2.89 -9.51
CA HIS A 20 2.21 2.67 -9.99
C HIS A 20 2.15 2.24 -11.45
N LEU A 21 3.10 2.67 -12.28
CA LEU A 21 3.18 2.21 -13.68
C LEU A 21 3.62 0.74 -13.78
N ALA A 22 4.51 0.31 -12.88
CA ALA A 22 4.96 -1.08 -12.82
C ALA A 22 3.92 -2.00 -12.15
N ASP A 23 3.24 -1.50 -11.12
CA ASP A 23 2.18 -2.19 -10.39
C ASP A 23 1.04 -1.22 -10.05
N PRO A 24 -0.11 -1.29 -10.74
CA PRO A 24 -1.27 -0.46 -10.42
C PRO A 24 -1.79 -0.65 -8.99
N HIS A 25 -1.51 -1.79 -8.35
CA HIS A 25 -1.89 -2.10 -6.97
C HIS A 25 -0.76 -1.82 -5.98
N TRP A 26 0.23 -1.00 -6.35
CA TRP A 26 1.34 -0.62 -5.47
C TRP A 26 0.93 -0.21 -4.04
N PRO A 27 -0.20 0.48 -3.78
CA PRO A 27 -0.65 0.78 -2.42
C PRO A 27 -0.87 -0.46 -1.54
N TYR A 28 -1.31 -1.58 -2.13
CA TYR A 28 -1.44 -2.85 -1.42
C TYR A 28 -0.08 -3.45 -1.04
N ALA A 29 0.91 -3.35 -1.94
CA ALA A 29 2.28 -3.78 -1.65
C ALA A 29 2.90 -2.91 -0.54
N ALA A 30 2.71 -1.59 -0.59
CA ALA A 30 3.16 -0.68 0.45
C ALA A 30 2.49 -0.97 1.81
N ALA A 31 1.19 -1.26 1.84
CA ALA A 31 0.49 -1.62 3.07
C ALA A 31 1.01 -2.92 3.72
N GLN A 32 1.37 -3.91 2.91
CA GLN A 32 2.04 -5.13 3.40
C GLN A 32 3.43 -4.84 3.97
N GLU A 33 4.25 -4.08 3.24
CA GLU A 33 5.61 -3.73 3.68
C GLU A 33 5.62 -2.91 4.97
N LEU A 34 4.60 -2.06 5.15
CA LEU A 34 4.40 -1.26 6.36
C LEU A 34 3.71 -2.01 7.50
N GLY A 35 3.31 -3.26 7.30
CA GLY A 35 2.64 -4.07 8.32
C GLY A 35 1.28 -3.53 8.76
N ILE A 36 0.56 -2.84 7.87
CA ILE A 36 -0.79 -2.33 8.16
C ILE A 36 -1.74 -3.53 8.36
N GLU A 37 -2.63 -3.44 9.35
CA GLU A 37 -3.65 -4.45 9.59
C GLU A 37 -4.54 -4.62 8.35
N ARG A 38 -4.73 -5.87 7.91
CA ARG A 38 -5.57 -6.26 6.76
C ARG A 38 -5.23 -5.46 5.49
N PRO A 39 -3.98 -5.55 4.98
CA PRO A 39 -3.49 -4.69 3.91
C PRO A 39 -4.25 -4.88 2.59
N SER A 40 -4.86 -6.06 2.39
CA SER A 40 -5.72 -6.40 1.25
C SER A 40 -6.92 -5.46 1.07
N TRP A 41 -7.36 -4.77 2.12
CA TRP A 41 -8.49 -3.83 2.09
C TRP A 41 -8.13 -2.44 1.57
N THR A 42 -6.88 -2.23 1.17
CA THR A 42 -6.51 -1.13 0.27
C THR A 42 -7.10 -1.31 -1.14
N LEU A 43 -7.49 -2.53 -1.50
CA LEU A 43 -8.14 -2.88 -2.76
C LEU A 43 -9.66 -2.98 -2.60
N PRO A 44 -10.44 -2.87 -3.70
CA PRO A 44 -11.87 -3.13 -3.69
C PRO A 44 -12.24 -4.51 -3.10
N ALA A 45 -13.44 -4.59 -2.51
CA ALA A 45 -13.93 -5.79 -1.80
C ALA A 45 -13.77 -7.13 -2.56
N PRO A 46 -13.98 -7.21 -3.89
CA PRO A 46 -13.78 -8.46 -4.63
C PRO A 46 -12.34 -8.99 -4.56
N TYR A 47 -11.34 -8.12 -4.50
CA TYR A 47 -9.94 -8.53 -4.33
C TYR A 47 -9.61 -8.75 -2.86
N ALA A 48 -10.02 -7.80 -2.00
CA ALA A 48 -9.69 -7.82 -0.59
C ALA A 48 -10.12 -9.12 0.09
N HIS A 49 -11.36 -9.59 -0.16
CA HIS A 49 -11.91 -10.80 0.46
C HIS A 49 -11.03 -12.03 0.23
N TRP A 50 -10.57 -12.26 -1.00
CA TRP A 50 -9.78 -13.44 -1.35
C TRP A 50 -8.32 -13.33 -0.92
N LEU A 51 -7.74 -12.14 -1.00
CA LEU A 51 -6.35 -11.90 -0.59
C LEU A 51 -6.18 -11.97 0.93
N ASP A 52 -7.17 -11.52 1.71
CA ASP A 52 -7.20 -11.63 3.18
C ASP A 52 -7.30 -13.09 3.63
N ARG A 53 -8.04 -13.92 2.88
CA ARG A 53 -8.33 -15.30 3.24
C ARG A 53 -7.24 -16.30 2.87
N TYR A 54 -6.49 -16.06 1.79
CA TYR A 54 -5.61 -17.07 1.19
C TYR A 54 -4.14 -16.67 1.05
N ARG A 55 -3.76 -15.42 1.41
CA ARG A 55 -2.38 -14.92 1.29
C ARG A 55 -1.83 -14.33 2.60
N SER A 56 -2.49 -14.60 3.73
CA SER A 56 -2.00 -14.22 5.07
C SER A 56 -0.87 -15.11 5.57
#